data_AF-A0A286EDL4-F1
#
_entry.id   AF-A0A286EDL4-F1
#
_cell.length_a   1.000
_cell.length_b   1.000
_cell.length_c   1.000
_cell.angle_alpha   90.00
_cell.angle_beta   90.00
_cell.angle_gamma   90.00
#
_symmetry.space_group_name_H-M   'P 1'
#
loop_
_entity.id
_entity.type
_entity.pdbx_description
1 polymer ?
#
loop_
_entity_poly.entity_id
_entity_poly.type
_entity_poly.pdbx_seq_one_letter_code
_entity_poly.pdbx_strand_id
1 'polypeptide(L)'
;MVNLYQILELPIDATTVEINVALRKYQQLPHANPKIVRAVDEWLLVGATRKRYNARLRAEFPEFFQNDEYEIEEIAEEYDTESECEYDFFDTYTPKLWSPNKVAVAAVVISPVLGAVLTAINWRELGRDDWATPQQLWAKRFVYAHFVLAILAILTSWVWVLFLGSVLAVWWWWHGGGRAQYRFVNAHFADFVPQSWRTALIGAVVGWFVYLLAAFFMLLFAVLLGLA
;
A
#
# COMPACT_ATOMS: atom_id res chain seq x y z
N MET A 1 2.16 -22.77 -8.88
CA MET A 1 1.55 -21.42 -9.09
C MET A 1 0.41 -21.55 -10.11
N VAL A 2 -0.59 -20.67 -10.12
CA VAL A 2 -1.66 -20.69 -11.14
C VAL A 2 -1.26 -19.79 -12.30
N ASN A 3 -1.32 -20.27 -13.55
CA ASN A 3 -1.07 -19.47 -14.76
C ASN A 3 -2.32 -18.67 -15.15
N LEU A 4 -2.32 -17.37 -14.85
CA LEU A 4 -3.42 -16.45 -15.08
C LEU A 4 -3.56 -16.08 -16.57
N TYR A 5 -2.47 -16.11 -17.33
CA TYR A 5 -2.49 -15.89 -18.78
C TYR A 5 -3.27 -16.99 -19.50
N GLN A 6 -3.02 -18.26 -19.15
CA GLN A 6 -3.76 -19.39 -19.72
C GLN A 6 -5.25 -19.36 -19.37
N ILE A 7 -5.62 -18.99 -18.14
CA ILE A 7 -7.02 -18.93 -17.71
C ILE A 7 -7.79 -17.80 -18.42
N LEU A 8 -7.10 -16.69 -18.70
CA LEU A 8 -7.66 -15.57 -19.44
C LEU A 8 -7.51 -15.69 -20.96
N GLU A 9 -6.88 -16.77 -21.45
CA GLU A 9 -6.56 -16.99 -22.86
C GLU A 9 -5.76 -15.81 -23.47
N LEU A 10 -4.77 -15.31 -22.74
CA LEU A 10 -3.94 -14.17 -23.12
C LEU A 10 -2.49 -14.56 -23.41
N PRO A 11 -1.83 -13.88 -24.36
CA PRO A 11 -0.39 -13.98 -24.52
C PRO A 11 0.34 -13.27 -23.36
N ILE A 12 1.61 -13.59 -23.16
CA ILE A 12 2.37 -13.14 -21.98
C ILE A 12 2.74 -11.65 -22.00
N ASP A 13 2.86 -11.10 -23.19
CA ASP A 13 3.11 -9.70 -23.50
C ASP A 13 1.84 -8.84 -23.49
N ALA A 14 0.64 -9.45 -23.33
CA ALA A 14 -0.66 -8.77 -23.37
C ALA A 14 -0.67 -7.47 -22.57
N THR A 15 -1.10 -6.38 -23.19
CA THR A 15 -1.16 -5.06 -22.56
C THR A 15 -2.17 -5.01 -21.41
N THR A 16 -2.03 -4.01 -20.53
CA THR A 16 -3.00 -3.77 -19.45
C THR A 16 -4.42 -3.59 -19.97
N VAL A 17 -4.59 -3.04 -21.18
CA VAL A 17 -5.90 -2.88 -21.82
C VAL A 17 -6.49 -4.23 -22.19
N GLU A 18 -5.71 -5.10 -22.83
CA GLU A 18 -6.14 -6.45 -23.23
C GLU A 18 -6.46 -7.33 -22.02
N ILE A 19 -5.66 -7.24 -20.95
CA ILE A 19 -5.94 -7.95 -19.69
C ILE A 19 -7.29 -7.50 -19.09
N ASN A 20 -7.58 -6.20 -19.08
CA ASN A 20 -8.85 -5.69 -18.58
C ASN A 20 -10.06 -6.09 -19.45
N VAL A 21 -9.86 -6.27 -20.76
CA VAL A 21 -10.91 -6.75 -21.66
C VAL A 21 -11.17 -8.23 -21.42
N ALA A 22 -10.12 -9.05 -21.35
CA ALA A 22 -10.24 -10.48 -21.07
C ALA A 22 -10.82 -10.77 -19.68
N LEU A 23 -10.43 -9.99 -18.66
CA LEU A 23 -10.98 -10.12 -17.30
C LEU A 23 -12.48 -9.87 -17.26
N ARG A 24 -12.97 -8.85 -17.98
CA ARG A 24 -14.40 -8.57 -18.11
C ARG A 24 -15.16 -9.71 -18.80
N LYS A 25 -14.58 -10.31 -19.84
CA LYS A 25 -15.14 -11.49 -20.51
C LYS A 25 -15.18 -12.70 -19.56
N TYR A 26 -14.11 -12.95 -18.81
CA TYR A 26 -14.04 -14.05 -17.83
C TYR A 26 -15.10 -13.93 -16.73
N GLN A 27 -15.35 -12.72 -16.24
CA GLN A 27 -16.37 -12.45 -15.20
C GLN A 27 -17.80 -12.76 -15.65
N GLN A 28 -18.09 -12.75 -16.96
CA GLN A 28 -19.41 -13.06 -17.52
C GLN A 28 -19.65 -14.56 -17.68
N LEU A 29 -18.64 -15.41 -17.46
CA LEU A 29 -18.79 -16.86 -17.55
C LEU A 29 -19.58 -17.40 -16.34
N PRO A 30 -20.47 -18.41 -16.54
CA PRO A 30 -21.25 -19.01 -15.45
C PRO A 30 -20.43 -19.62 -14.30
N HIS A 31 -19.14 -19.90 -14.55
CA HIS A 31 -18.21 -20.52 -13.59
C HIS A 31 -17.03 -19.61 -13.21
N ALA A 32 -17.18 -18.29 -13.37
CA ALA A 32 -16.14 -17.33 -13.02
C ALA A 32 -15.74 -17.45 -11.54
N ASN A 33 -14.46 -17.70 -11.28
CA ASN A 33 -13.96 -17.83 -9.92
C ASN A 33 -13.52 -16.45 -9.38
N PRO A 34 -14.11 -15.94 -8.29
CA PRO A 34 -13.76 -14.62 -7.74
C PRO A 34 -12.30 -14.54 -7.25
N LYS A 35 -11.67 -15.68 -6.93
CA LYS A 35 -10.25 -15.71 -6.56
C LYS A 35 -9.32 -15.41 -7.73
N ILE A 36 -9.69 -15.83 -8.95
CA ILE A 36 -8.92 -15.56 -10.17
C ILE A 36 -9.02 -14.08 -10.52
N VAL A 37 -10.23 -13.52 -10.46
CA VAL A 37 -10.45 -12.08 -10.69
C VAL A 37 -9.53 -11.24 -9.80
N ARG A 38 -9.55 -11.51 -8.49
CA ARG A 38 -8.69 -10.82 -7.53
C ARG A 38 -7.20 -11.03 -7.83
N ALA A 39 -6.79 -12.24 -8.23
CA ALA A 39 -5.39 -12.51 -8.55
C ALA A 39 -4.93 -11.74 -9.81
N VAL A 40 -5.79 -11.56 -10.81
CA VAL A 40 -5.49 -10.75 -12.00
C VAL A 40 -5.34 -9.28 -11.64
N ASP A 41 -6.25 -8.75 -10.81
CA ASP A 41 -6.18 -7.36 -10.33
C ASP A 41 -4.90 -7.11 -9.52
N GLU A 42 -4.51 -8.05 -8.66
CA GLU A 42 -3.36 -7.88 -7.78
C GLU A 42 -2.02 -8.19 -8.45
N TRP A 43 -2.00 -9.12 -9.40
CA TRP A 43 -0.75 -9.66 -9.97
C TRP A 43 -0.50 -9.29 -11.43
N LEU A 44 -1.52 -9.16 -12.28
CA LEU A 44 -1.33 -8.84 -13.71
C LEU A 44 -1.54 -7.36 -14.03
N LEU A 45 -2.46 -6.67 -13.33
CA LEU A 45 -2.72 -5.24 -13.59
C LEU A 45 -1.74 -4.29 -12.87
N VAL A 46 -1.02 -4.78 -11.86
CA VAL A 46 0.02 -4.02 -11.16
C VAL A 46 1.37 -4.32 -11.80
N GLY A 47 1.96 -3.34 -12.51
CA GLY A 47 3.18 -3.54 -13.31
C GLY A 47 4.36 -4.16 -12.55
N ALA A 48 4.59 -3.71 -11.31
CA ALA A 48 5.65 -4.26 -10.45
C ALA A 48 5.39 -5.73 -10.05
N THR A 49 4.15 -6.06 -9.71
CA THR A 49 3.76 -7.43 -9.35
C THR A 49 3.79 -8.35 -10.56
N ARG A 50 3.36 -7.85 -11.73
CA ARG A 50 3.35 -8.57 -13.00
C ARG A 50 4.73 -9.03 -13.40
N LYS A 51 5.76 -8.17 -13.26
CA LYS A 51 7.16 -8.54 -13.55
C LYS A 51 7.63 -9.74 -12.72
N ARG A 52 7.30 -9.77 -11.42
CA ARG A 52 7.66 -10.87 -10.51
C ARG A 52 6.85 -12.14 -10.77
N TYR A 53 5.56 -11.97 -11.03
CA TYR A 53 4.68 -13.05 -11.43
C TYR A 53 5.21 -13.72 -12.71
N ASN A 54 5.59 -12.93 -13.73
CA ASN A 54 6.16 -13.44 -14.99
C ASN A 54 7.52 -14.14 -14.77
N ALA A 55 8.40 -13.58 -13.94
CA ALA A 55 9.68 -14.20 -13.62
C ALA A 55 9.52 -15.57 -12.93
N ARG A 56 8.58 -15.68 -11.99
CA ARG A 56 8.30 -16.94 -11.31
C ARG A 56 7.56 -17.94 -12.21
N LEU A 57 6.67 -17.45 -13.07
CA LEU A 57 6.01 -18.27 -14.08
C LEU A 57 7.04 -18.86 -15.07
N ARG A 58 8.09 -18.11 -15.42
CA ARG A 58 9.19 -18.58 -16.28
C ARG A 58 10.04 -19.66 -15.62
N ALA A 59 10.21 -19.60 -14.31
CA ALA A 59 10.93 -20.63 -13.55
C ALA A 59 10.10 -21.90 -13.33
N GLU A 60 8.79 -21.77 -13.10
CA GLU A 60 7.89 -22.91 -12.84
C GLU A 60 7.34 -23.56 -14.13
N PHE A 61 7.20 -22.80 -15.22
CA PHE A 61 6.61 -23.25 -16.50
C PHE A 61 7.43 -22.73 -17.69
N PRO A 62 8.71 -23.15 -17.85
CA PRO A 62 9.58 -22.65 -18.92
C PRO A 62 9.03 -22.90 -20.33
N GLU A 63 8.30 -24.00 -20.53
CA GLU A 63 7.67 -24.34 -21.83
C GLU A 63 6.63 -23.31 -22.28
N PHE A 64 5.97 -22.61 -21.35
CA PHE A 64 5.03 -21.53 -21.67
C PHE A 64 5.72 -20.31 -22.31
N PHE A 65 7.05 -20.21 -22.21
CA PHE A 65 7.87 -19.10 -22.70
C PHE A 65 8.75 -19.49 -23.90
N GLN A 66 8.68 -20.74 -24.35
CA GLN A 66 9.49 -21.26 -25.46
C GLN A 66 8.76 -21.20 -26.81
N ASN A 67 7.47 -20.83 -26.82
CA ASN A 67 6.64 -20.85 -28.03
C ASN A 67 6.52 -19.51 -28.76
N ASP A 68 7.37 -18.53 -28.47
CA ASP A 68 7.48 -17.30 -29.28
C ASP A 68 8.49 -17.46 -30.45
N GLU A 69 9.02 -18.68 -30.67
CA GLU A 69 10.07 -18.96 -31.68
C GLU A 69 9.58 -19.74 -32.93
N TYR A 70 8.28 -19.89 -33.14
CA TYR A 70 7.74 -20.51 -34.38
C TYR A 70 6.60 -19.70 -35.00
N GLU A 71 6.98 -18.65 -35.73
CA GLU A 71 6.51 -18.27 -37.09
C GLU A 71 7.17 -16.93 -37.49
N ILE A 72 8.51 -16.92 -37.65
CA ILE A 72 9.24 -15.84 -38.36
C ILE A 72 10.01 -16.45 -39.53
N GLU A 73 9.46 -17.49 -40.17
CA GLU A 73 10.05 -18.12 -41.34
C GLU A 73 9.20 -17.88 -42.60
N GLU A 74 8.57 -16.70 -42.76
CA GLU A 74 8.07 -16.26 -44.08
C GLU A 74 7.82 -14.74 -44.20
N ILE A 75 8.63 -13.87 -43.57
CA ILE A 75 8.66 -12.44 -43.94
C ILE A 75 10.11 -11.93 -43.88
N ALA A 76 11.00 -12.62 -44.60
CA ALA A 76 12.35 -12.18 -44.85
C ALA A 76 12.43 -11.59 -46.26
N GLU A 77 11.70 -10.52 -46.54
CA GLU A 77 12.02 -9.63 -47.64
C GLU A 77 11.46 -8.24 -47.36
N GLU A 78 12.38 -7.28 -47.32
CA GLU A 78 12.17 -5.83 -47.36
C GLU A 78 11.56 -5.17 -46.10
N TYR A 79 12.41 -4.92 -45.09
CA TYR A 79 12.37 -3.62 -44.40
C TYR A 79 13.79 -3.17 -44.05
N ASP A 80 14.17 -2.10 -44.74
CA ASP A 80 15.44 -1.39 -44.65
C ASP A 80 15.44 -0.44 -43.45
N THR A 81 16.60 -0.37 -42.80
CA THR A 81 17.12 0.72 -41.94
C THR A 81 16.36 1.26 -40.72
N GLU A 82 17.09 1.20 -39.60
CA GLU A 82 17.16 2.21 -38.53
C GLU A 82 15.91 2.47 -37.67
N SER A 83 15.79 1.66 -36.63
CA SER A 83 15.20 2.10 -35.37
C SER A 83 15.84 1.28 -34.24
N GLU A 84 17.04 1.68 -33.82
CA GLU A 84 17.56 1.31 -32.50
C GLU A 84 16.60 1.87 -31.44
N CYS A 85 15.55 1.12 -31.14
CA CYS A 85 14.80 1.28 -29.91
C CYS A 85 15.74 0.83 -28.79
N GLU A 86 16.48 1.79 -28.25
CA GLU A 86 17.20 1.73 -26.99
C GLU A 86 16.29 1.06 -25.95
N TYR A 87 16.50 -0.23 -25.72
CA TYR A 87 15.86 -1.01 -24.66
C TYR A 87 16.44 -0.51 -23.34
N ASP A 88 15.89 0.60 -22.86
CA ASP A 88 16.29 1.22 -21.60
C ASP A 88 15.87 0.29 -20.45
N PHE A 89 16.84 -0.53 -20.05
CA PHE A 89 17.10 -0.95 -18.68
C PHE A 89 15.86 -1.16 -17.81
N PHE A 90 15.33 -2.39 -17.82
CA PHE A 90 14.28 -2.87 -16.94
C PHE A 90 14.67 -2.78 -15.46
N ASP A 91 14.57 -1.59 -14.86
CA ASP A 91 14.80 -1.38 -13.45
C ASP A 91 13.84 -2.28 -12.65
N THR A 92 14.40 -3.11 -11.77
CA THR A 92 13.61 -3.99 -10.92
C THR A 92 12.99 -3.11 -9.84
N TYR A 93 11.77 -2.60 -10.09
CA TYR A 93 11.05 -1.78 -9.12
C TYR A 93 11.01 -2.51 -7.78
N THR A 94 11.73 -1.94 -6.82
CA THR A 94 11.81 -2.42 -5.45
C THR A 94 11.16 -1.35 -4.59
N PRO A 95 10.01 -1.63 -3.97
CA PRO A 95 9.23 -0.59 -3.31
C PRO A 95 10.04 -0.01 -2.14
N LYS A 96 9.97 1.33 -2.00
CA LYS A 96 10.61 2.05 -0.90
C LYS A 96 9.61 2.20 0.23
N LEU A 97 9.76 1.42 1.30
CA LEU A 97 8.75 1.34 2.36
C LEU A 97 9.37 1.60 3.73
N TRP A 98 8.59 2.18 4.63
CA TRP A 98 8.89 2.03 6.06
C TRP A 98 8.53 0.61 6.48
N SER A 99 9.45 -0.08 7.17
CA SER A 99 9.20 -1.43 7.68
C SER A 99 7.90 -1.47 8.49
N PRO A 100 6.93 -2.36 8.16
CA PRO A 100 5.64 -2.41 8.86
C PRO A 100 5.77 -2.61 10.38
N ASN A 101 6.78 -3.38 10.83
CA ASN A 101 7.07 -3.56 12.25
C ASN A 101 7.50 -2.25 12.92
N LYS A 102 8.36 -1.47 12.26
CA LYS A 102 8.81 -0.17 12.79
C LYS A 102 7.68 0.84 12.81
N VAL A 103 6.79 0.82 11.79
CA VAL A 103 5.58 1.63 11.76
C VAL A 103 4.64 1.28 12.92
N ALA A 104 4.49 -0.01 13.24
CA ALA A 104 3.68 -0.47 14.38
C ALA A 104 4.21 0.09 15.71
N VAL A 105 5.52 0.00 15.94
CA VAL A 105 6.17 0.54 17.13
C VAL A 105 6.00 2.06 17.19
N ALA A 106 6.22 2.77 16.08
CA ALA A 106 6.02 4.21 16.02
C ALA A 106 4.57 4.63 16.30
N ALA A 107 3.59 3.83 15.87
CA ALA A 107 2.18 4.07 16.14
C ALA A 107 1.86 4.05 17.64
N VAL A 108 2.54 3.18 18.41
CA VAL A 108 2.31 3.03 19.85
C VAL A 108 3.14 4.03 20.66
N VAL A 109 4.41 4.21 20.30
CA VAL A 109 5.38 5.00 21.08
C VAL A 109 5.28 6.50 20.76
N ILE A 110 5.08 6.86 19.49
CA ILE A 110 5.10 8.25 19.05
C ILE A 110 3.68 8.79 18.93
N SER A 111 2.87 8.17 18.06
CA SER A 111 1.47 8.57 17.86
C SER A 111 0.74 7.60 16.92
N PRO A 112 -0.50 7.20 17.22
CA PRO A 112 -1.32 6.42 16.30
C PRO A 112 -1.61 7.16 14.99
N VAL A 113 -1.64 8.50 15.01
CA VAL A 113 -1.80 9.32 13.80
C VAL A 113 -0.64 9.07 12.85
N LEU A 114 0.59 9.12 13.35
CA LEU A 114 1.79 8.87 12.56
C LEU A 114 1.78 7.45 11.99
N GLY A 115 1.42 6.45 12.80
CA GLY A 115 1.28 5.06 12.37
C GLY A 115 0.32 4.90 11.19
N ALA A 116 -0.87 5.49 11.28
CA ALA A 116 -1.88 5.44 10.22
C ALA A 116 -1.42 6.16 8.95
N VAL A 117 -0.79 7.34 9.07
CA VAL A 117 -0.24 8.09 7.93
C VAL A 117 0.87 7.30 7.22
N LEU A 118 1.84 6.77 7.96
CA LEU A 118 2.92 5.97 7.36
C LEU A 118 2.39 4.70 6.70
N THR A 119 1.40 4.06 7.31
CA THR A 119 0.73 2.89 6.70
C THR A 119 0.04 3.28 5.40
N ALA A 120 -0.63 4.44 5.35
CA ALA A 120 -1.24 4.94 4.12
C ALA A 120 -0.21 5.19 3.01
N ILE A 121 0.93 5.83 3.34
CA ILE A 121 1.98 6.11 2.36
C ILE A 121 2.60 4.81 1.84
N ASN A 122 2.88 3.86 2.74
CA ASN A 122 3.36 2.53 2.34
C ASN A 122 2.38 1.84 1.35
N TRP A 123 1.07 1.93 1.58
CA TRP A 123 0.09 1.36 0.65
C TRP A 123 0.06 2.05 -0.71
N ARG A 124 0.28 3.37 -0.74
CA ARG A 124 0.40 4.13 -1.99
C ARG A 124 1.63 3.74 -2.80
N GLU A 125 2.76 3.56 -2.12
CA GLU A 125 3.99 3.07 -2.77
C GLU A 125 3.78 1.67 -3.35
N LEU A 126 2.96 0.84 -2.70
CA LEU A 126 2.56 -0.47 -3.21
C LEU A 126 1.54 -0.40 -4.36
N GLY A 127 1.12 0.79 -4.81
CA GLY A 127 0.10 0.98 -5.85
C GLY A 127 -1.32 0.65 -5.40
N ARG A 128 -1.58 0.60 -4.09
CA ARG A 128 -2.86 0.17 -3.48
C ARG A 128 -3.57 1.33 -2.81
N ASP A 129 -4.10 2.26 -3.61
CA ASP A 129 -4.88 3.40 -3.11
C ASP A 129 -6.19 2.98 -2.42
N ASP A 130 -6.73 1.82 -2.80
CA ASP A 130 -7.86 1.15 -2.16
C ASP A 130 -7.59 0.86 -0.68
N TRP A 131 -6.36 0.47 -0.33
CA TRP A 131 -5.93 0.24 1.05
C TRP A 131 -5.37 1.49 1.74
N ALA A 132 -4.88 2.48 0.99
CA ALA A 132 -4.38 3.72 1.55
C ALA A 132 -5.49 4.63 2.10
N THR A 133 -6.62 4.71 1.40
CA THR A 133 -7.73 5.63 1.74
C THR A 133 -8.32 5.35 3.14
N PRO A 134 -8.62 4.10 3.52
CA PRO A 134 -9.05 3.78 4.88
C PRO A 134 -8.03 4.19 5.96
N GLN A 135 -6.72 4.13 5.68
CA GLN A 135 -5.69 4.52 6.65
C GLN A 135 -5.66 6.03 6.89
N GLN A 136 -5.91 6.83 5.84
CA GLN A 136 -6.06 8.28 6.00
C GLN A 136 -7.28 8.64 6.84
N LEU A 137 -8.37 7.89 6.67
CA LEU A 137 -9.55 8.05 7.51
C LEU A 137 -9.24 7.70 8.97
N TRP A 138 -8.46 6.65 9.23
CA TRP A 138 -7.97 6.34 10.58
C TRP A 138 -7.11 7.46 11.17
N ALA A 139 -6.19 8.04 10.40
CA ALA A 139 -5.39 9.17 10.87
C ALA A 139 -6.28 10.34 11.32
N LYS A 140 -7.31 10.69 10.53
CA LYS A 140 -8.30 11.73 10.90
C LYS A 140 -9.08 11.37 12.17
N ARG A 141 -9.53 10.11 12.28
CA ARG A 141 -10.23 9.62 13.48
C ARG A 141 -9.37 9.71 14.72
N PHE A 142 -8.07 9.41 14.63
CA PHE A 142 -7.15 9.55 15.75
C PHE A 142 -6.94 10.99 16.18
N VAL A 143 -6.82 11.92 15.23
CA VAL A 143 -6.74 13.36 15.54
C VAL A 143 -8.00 13.80 16.29
N TYR A 144 -9.18 13.45 15.78
CA TYR A 144 -10.45 13.80 16.44
C TYR A 144 -10.57 13.16 17.83
N ALA A 145 -10.22 11.88 17.96
CA ALA A 145 -10.24 11.19 19.25
C ALA A 145 -9.31 11.86 20.27
N HIS A 146 -8.08 12.21 19.89
CA HIS A 146 -7.15 12.91 20.81
C HIS A 146 -7.68 14.28 21.22
N PHE A 147 -8.33 15.01 20.31
CA PHE A 147 -8.94 16.30 20.63
C PHE A 147 -10.07 16.17 21.67
N VAL A 148 -10.96 15.18 21.49
CA VAL A 148 -12.03 14.88 22.45
C VAL A 148 -11.46 14.45 23.80
N LEU A 149 -10.43 13.59 23.80
CA LEU A 149 -9.76 13.15 25.03
C LEU A 149 -9.05 14.30 25.75
N ALA A 150 -8.49 15.26 25.02
CA ALA A 150 -7.87 16.46 25.59
C ALA A 150 -8.90 17.36 26.28
N ILE A 151 -10.05 17.62 25.64
CA ILE A 151 -11.16 18.35 26.26
C ILE A 151 -11.63 17.65 27.54
N LEU A 152 -11.82 16.33 27.48
CA LEU A 152 -12.25 15.55 28.64
C LEU A 152 -11.21 15.63 29.77
N ALA A 153 -9.91 15.53 29.45
CA ALA A 153 -8.84 15.66 30.44
C ALA A 153 -8.83 17.05 31.10
N ILE A 154 -9.09 18.12 30.34
CA ILE A 154 -9.19 19.49 30.90
C ILE A 154 -10.39 19.60 31.85
N LEU A 155 -11.58 19.15 31.43
CA LEU A 155 -12.81 19.32 32.21
C LEU A 155 -12.89 18.42 33.46
N THR A 156 -12.21 17.28 33.44
CA THR A 156 -12.29 16.28 34.54
C THR A 156 -11.00 16.17 35.35
N SER A 157 -9.92 16.81 34.90
CA SER A 157 -8.55 16.60 35.39
C SER A 157 -8.06 15.14 35.27
N TRP A 158 -8.74 14.29 34.49
CA TRP A 158 -8.36 12.89 34.30
C TRP A 158 -7.28 12.76 33.24
N VAL A 159 -6.04 13.09 33.61
CA VAL A 159 -4.88 12.99 32.69
C VAL A 159 -4.66 11.57 32.14
N TRP A 160 -5.13 10.54 32.85
CA TRP A 160 -5.00 9.15 32.40
C TRP A 160 -5.77 8.87 31.09
N VAL A 161 -6.79 9.67 30.79
CA VAL A 161 -7.60 9.58 29.56
C VAL A 161 -6.74 9.81 28.31
N LEU A 162 -5.61 10.54 28.42
CA LEU A 162 -4.69 10.73 27.32
C LEU A 162 -3.97 9.43 26.92
N PHE A 163 -3.79 8.47 27.84
CA PHE A 163 -3.21 7.15 27.53
C PHE A 163 -4.16 6.23 26.76
N LEU A 164 -5.47 6.54 26.70
CA LEU A 164 -6.41 5.83 25.84
C LEU A 164 -6.00 5.92 24.36
N GLY A 165 -5.26 6.96 23.96
CA GLY A 165 -4.68 7.06 22.61
C GLY A 165 -3.79 5.87 22.25
N SER A 166 -2.96 5.40 23.18
CA SER A 166 -2.10 4.22 22.98
C SER A 166 -2.92 2.93 22.92
N VAL A 167 -3.99 2.82 23.71
CA VAL A 167 -4.91 1.67 23.65
C VAL A 167 -5.61 1.63 22.29
N LEU A 168 -6.06 2.77 21.78
CA LEU A 168 -6.65 2.89 20.44
C LEU A 168 -5.64 2.55 19.34
N ALA A 169 -4.35 2.84 19.53
CA ALA A 169 -3.29 2.46 18.61
C ALA A 169 -3.15 0.92 18.50
N VAL A 170 -3.14 0.23 19.64
CA VAL A 170 -3.07 -1.25 19.69
C VAL A 170 -4.33 -1.86 19.06
N TRP A 171 -5.50 -1.32 19.38
CA TRP A 171 -6.76 -1.79 18.80
C TRP A 171 -6.79 -1.60 17.28
N TRP A 172 -6.36 -0.44 16.78
CA TRP A 172 -6.22 -0.17 15.35
C TRP A 172 -5.19 -1.06 14.67
N TRP A 173 -4.09 -1.44 15.34
CA TRP A 173 -3.15 -2.38 14.73
C TRP A 173 -3.83 -3.70 14.35
N TRP A 174 -4.73 -4.19 15.21
CA TRP A 174 -5.45 -5.44 15.01
C TRP A 174 -6.62 -5.33 14.02
N HIS A 175 -7.36 -4.23 14.05
CA HIS A 175 -8.62 -4.06 13.29
C HIS A 175 -8.57 -3.03 12.17
N GLY A 176 -7.65 -2.07 12.23
CA GLY A 176 -7.58 -0.89 11.37
C GLY A 176 -6.62 -1.00 10.20
N GLY A 177 -5.91 -2.12 10.03
CA GLY A 177 -5.17 -2.46 8.80
C GLY A 177 -3.64 -2.43 8.90
N GLY A 178 -3.05 -2.07 10.05
CA GLY A 178 -1.61 -2.17 10.27
C GLY A 178 -1.08 -3.61 10.13
N ARG A 179 -1.78 -4.59 10.73
CA ARG A 179 -1.47 -6.01 10.57
C ARG A 179 -1.65 -6.52 9.12
N ALA A 180 -2.60 -5.94 8.37
CA ALA A 180 -2.83 -6.32 6.98
C ALA A 180 -1.62 -5.94 6.11
N GLN A 181 -1.03 -4.75 6.33
CA GLN A 181 0.17 -4.33 5.63
C GLN A 181 1.37 -5.24 5.93
N TYR A 182 1.58 -5.59 7.20
CA TYR A 182 2.64 -6.54 7.57
C TYR A 182 2.50 -7.88 6.83
N ARG A 183 1.30 -8.46 6.84
CA ARG A 183 1.03 -9.74 6.15
C ARG A 183 1.23 -9.61 4.64
N PHE A 184 0.77 -8.51 4.04
CA PHE A 184 0.87 -8.30 2.61
C PHE A 184 2.34 -8.14 2.18
N VAL A 185 3.10 -7.31 2.89
CA VAL A 185 4.52 -7.08 2.60
C VAL A 185 5.30 -8.39 2.72
N ASN A 186 5.15 -9.12 3.83
CA ASN A 186 5.85 -10.39 4.03
C ASN A 186 5.45 -11.48 3.03
N ALA A 187 4.24 -11.44 2.49
CA ALA A 187 3.76 -12.42 1.52
C ALA A 187 4.22 -12.12 0.07
N HIS A 188 4.42 -10.84 -0.28
CA HIS A 188 4.66 -10.43 -1.68
C HIS A 188 6.06 -9.86 -1.92
N PHE A 189 6.75 -9.41 -0.87
CA PHE A 189 8.06 -8.76 -0.96
C PHE A 189 9.02 -9.44 0.01
N ALA A 190 9.94 -10.26 -0.51
CA ALA A 190 11.06 -10.80 0.25
C ALA A 190 12.01 -9.68 0.70
N ASP A 191 12.29 -8.74 -0.21
CA ASP A 191 13.14 -7.57 0.02
C ASP A 191 12.44 -6.28 -0.43
N PHE A 192 12.59 -5.23 0.37
CA PHE A 192 12.15 -3.85 0.09
C PHE A 192 13.24 -2.87 0.52
N VAL A 193 13.30 -1.70 -0.12
CA VAL A 193 14.27 -0.67 0.25
C VAL A 193 13.72 0.10 1.45
N PRO A 194 14.42 0.14 2.60
CA PRO A 194 13.93 0.84 3.77
C PRO A 194 13.91 2.35 3.53
N GLN A 195 12.75 2.97 3.74
CA GLN A 195 12.60 4.41 3.63
C GLN A 195 13.18 5.15 4.84
N SER A 196 13.73 6.35 4.59
CA SER A 196 14.30 7.18 5.64
C SER A 196 13.23 7.67 6.63
N TRP A 197 13.58 7.69 7.92
CA TRP A 197 12.68 8.17 8.98
C TRP A 197 12.73 9.67 9.20
N ARG A 198 13.67 10.39 8.57
CA ARG A 198 13.90 11.82 8.79
C ARG A 198 12.63 12.64 8.60
N THR A 199 11.96 12.48 7.47
CA THR A 199 10.72 13.22 7.14
C THR A 199 9.59 12.85 8.10
N ALA A 200 9.46 11.56 8.46
CA ALA A 200 8.44 11.09 9.38
C ALA A 200 8.62 11.68 10.78
N LEU A 201 9.86 11.74 11.28
CA LEU A 201 10.16 12.29 12.60
C LEU A 201 10.01 13.81 12.65
N ILE A 202 10.44 14.52 11.60
CA ILE A 202 10.21 15.98 11.49
C ILE A 202 8.69 16.26 11.51
N GLY A 203 7.91 15.52 10.72
CA GLY A 203 6.45 15.64 10.72
C GLY A 203 5.84 15.35 12.09
N ALA A 204 6.34 14.33 12.80
CA ALA A 204 5.89 14.01 14.15
C ALA A 204 6.19 15.15 15.15
N VAL A 205 7.40 15.72 15.14
CA VAL A 205 7.78 16.84 16.02
C VAL A 205 6.92 18.07 15.74
N VAL A 206 6.73 18.43 14.47
CA VAL A 206 5.86 19.54 14.07
C VAL A 206 4.41 19.28 14.52
N GLY A 207 3.91 18.07 14.30
CA GLY A 207 2.57 17.66 14.73
C GLY A 207 2.38 17.77 16.25
N TRP A 208 3.37 17.33 17.03
CA TRP A 208 3.37 17.48 18.49
C TRP A 208 3.36 18.95 18.91
N PHE A 209 4.17 19.79 18.28
CA PHE A 209 4.18 21.23 18.57
C PHE A 209 2.82 21.88 18.31
N VAL A 210 2.20 21.58 17.16
CA VAL A 210 0.85 22.07 16.81
C VAL A 210 -0.19 21.56 17.81
N TYR A 211 -0.12 20.29 18.20
CA TYR A 211 -1.03 19.70 19.18
C TYR A 211 -0.91 20.38 20.55
N LEU A 212 0.32 20.56 21.06
CA LEU A 212 0.57 21.22 22.34
C LEU A 212 0.11 22.68 22.33
N LEU A 213 0.34 23.39 21.22
CA LEU A 213 -0.14 24.76 21.06
C LEU A 213 -1.67 24.82 21.09
N ALA A 214 -2.35 23.92 20.40
CA ALA A 214 -3.81 23.81 20.43
C ALA A 214 -4.33 23.49 21.85
N ALA A 215 -3.71 22.53 22.53
CA ALA A 215 -4.08 22.14 23.89
C ALA A 215 -3.86 23.29 24.89
N PHE A 216 -2.78 24.06 24.74
CA PHE A 216 -2.52 25.26 25.55
C PHE A 216 -3.64 26.30 25.39
N PHE A 217 -4.05 26.60 24.15
CA PHE A 217 -5.15 27.54 23.91
C PHE A 217 -6.50 27.01 24.41
N MET A 218 -6.76 25.71 24.31
CA MET A 218 -7.97 25.10 24.89
C MET A 218 -7.99 25.23 26.41
N LEU A 219 -6.86 24.96 27.08
CA LEU A 219 -6.75 25.11 28.52
C LEU A 219 -6.91 26.56 28.94
N LEU A 220 -6.23 27.50 28.28
CA LEU A 220 -6.36 28.93 28.53
C LEU A 220 -7.82 29.38 28.39
N PHE A 221 -8.50 28.95 27.33
CA PHE A 221 -9.91 29.24 27.11
C PHE A 221 -10.80 28.68 28.22
N ALA A 222 -10.56 27.43 28.65
CA ALA A 222 -11.31 26.82 29.76
C ALA A 222 -11.13 27.59 31.07
N VAL A 223 -9.91 28.03 31.39
CA VAL A 223 -9.61 28.85 32.58
C VAL A 223 -10.32 30.21 32.51
N LEU A 224 -10.28 30.88 31.35
CA LEU A 224 -10.97 32.16 31.16
C LEU A 224 -12.50 32.05 31.33
N LEU A 225 -13.08 30.87 31.09
CA LEU A 225 -14.49 30.58 31.31
C LEU A 225 -14.82 30.03 32.70
N GLY A 226 -13.81 29.80 33.56
CA GLY A 226 -13.99 29.17 34.87
C GLY A 226 -14.41 27.69 34.81
N LEU A 227 -14.07 26.99 33.73
CA LEU A 227 -14.35 25.56 33.52
C LEU A 227 -13.20 24.64 33.97
N ALA A 228 -12.02 25.20 34.20
CA ALA A 228 -10.80 24.54 34.67
C ALA A 228 -10.09 25.48 35.65
#